data_AF-A0A8X7V9A1-F1
#
_entry.id   AF-A0A8X7V9A1-F1
#
_cell.length_a   1.000
_cell.length_b   1.000
_cell.length_c   1.000
_cell.angle_alpha   90.00
_cell.angle_beta   90.00
_cell.angle_gamma   90.00
#
_symmetry.space_group_name_H-M   'P 1'
#
loop_
_entity.id
_entity.type
_entity.pdbx_description
1 polymer ?
#
loop_
_entity_poly.entity_id
_entity_poly.type
_entity_poly.pdbx_seq_one_letter_code
_entity_poly.pdbx_strand_id
1 'polypeptide(L)'
;MAMVGHRPRRVDVTAVHMVLLIIVMVISDLSNSVGAEKSVLAFVQNAILSNKIVIFSKSYCSELNEQPFVVELDLSEDGDQIQYELLEFVGHRTVPQVFVKRQKASCC
;
A
#
# COMPACT_ATOMS: atom_id res chain seq x y z
N MET A 1 -47.04 40.38 -15.06
CA MET A 1 -46.46 39.26 -14.28
C MET A 1 -46.83 37.94 -14.95
N ALA A 2 -45.86 37.18 -15.46
CA ALA A 2 -46.08 35.82 -15.97
C ALA A 2 -45.67 34.82 -14.88
N MET A 3 -46.58 33.93 -14.48
CA MET A 3 -46.29 32.87 -13.51
C MET A 3 -45.63 31.68 -14.23
N VAL A 4 -44.38 31.38 -13.84
CA VAL A 4 -43.65 30.17 -14.27
C VAL A 4 -44.25 28.97 -13.52
N GLY A 5 -44.97 28.11 -14.24
CA GLY A 5 -45.48 26.85 -13.70
C GLY A 5 -44.36 25.82 -13.57
N HIS A 6 -43.93 25.51 -12.35
CA HIS A 6 -43.06 24.37 -12.06
C HIS A 6 -43.86 23.07 -12.26
N ARG A 7 -43.61 22.36 -13.36
CA ARG A 7 -44.09 20.98 -13.52
C ARG A 7 -43.24 20.05 -12.65
N PRO A 8 -43.82 19.18 -11.81
CA PRO A 8 -43.06 18.18 -11.09
C PRO A 8 -42.49 17.15 -12.09
N ARG A 9 -41.16 17.00 -12.08
CA ARG A 9 -40.47 15.95 -12.85
C ARG A 9 -40.78 14.60 -12.19
N ARG A 10 -41.65 13.79 -12.79
CA ARG A 10 -41.77 12.36 -12.43
C ARG A 10 -40.44 11.70 -12.83
N VAL A 11 -39.64 11.35 -11.83
CA VAL A 11 -38.45 10.53 -12.03
C VAL A 11 -38.94 9.10 -12.27
N ASP A 12 -38.58 8.53 -13.42
CA ASP A 12 -38.96 7.16 -13.74
C ASP A 12 -38.25 6.20 -12.78
N VAL A 13 -39.03 5.45 -12.00
CA VAL A 13 -38.53 4.51 -10.98
C VAL A 13 -37.63 3.45 -11.59
N THR A 14 -37.82 3.14 -12.88
CA THR A 14 -36.97 2.22 -13.64
C THR A 14 -35.58 2.80 -13.87
N ALA A 15 -35.46 4.10 -14.16
CA ALA A 15 -34.18 4.77 -14.33
C ALA A 15 -33.37 4.82 -13.03
N VAL A 16 -34.05 4.99 -11.89
CA VAL A 16 -33.39 4.98 -10.56
C VAL A 16 -32.80 3.59 -10.24
N HIS A 17 -33.52 2.51 -10.56
CA HIS A 17 -33.02 1.15 -10.36
C HIS A 17 -31.86 0.81 -11.29
N MET A 18 -31.90 1.24 -12.55
CA MET A 18 -30.80 1.01 -13.50
C MET A 18 -29.52 1.72 -13.04
N VAL A 19 -29.62 2.94 -12.54
CA VAL A 19 -28.47 3.67 -11.98
C VAL A 19 -27.91 2.96 -10.74
N LEU A 20 -28.77 2.44 -9.86
CA LEU A 20 -28.34 1.69 -8.68
C LEU A 20 -27.61 0.39 -9.05
N LEU A 21 -28.09 -0.34 -10.05
CA LEU A 21 -27.45 -1.57 -10.53
C LEU A 21 -26.10 -1.31 -11.17
N ILE A 22 -25.98 -0.24 -11.94
CA ILE A 22 -24.69 0.18 -12.54
C ILE A 22 -23.68 0.53 -11.45
N ILE A 23 -24.10 1.26 -10.40
CA ILE A 23 -23.24 1.59 -9.26
C ILE A 23 -22.77 0.32 -8.54
N VAL A 24 -23.64 -0.67 -8.33
CA VAL A 24 -23.28 -1.94 -7.69
C VAL A 24 -22.27 -2.75 -8.52
N MET A 25 -22.43 -2.77 -9.85
CA MET A 25 -21.45 -3.43 -10.73
C MET A 25 -20.08 -2.74 -10.65
N VAL A 26 -20.02 -1.41 -10.75
CA VAL A 26 -18.76 -0.64 -10.68
C VAL A 26 -18.02 -0.83 -9.35
N ILE A 27 -18.74 -0.93 -8.22
CA ILE A 27 -18.14 -1.16 -6.90
C ILE A 27 -17.52 -2.56 -6.78
N SER A 28 -18.10 -3.55 -7.45
CA SER A 28 -17.61 -4.94 -7.41
C SER A 28 -16.25 -5.08 -8.09
N ASP A 29 -16.04 -4.38 -9.21
CA ASP A 29 -14.76 -4.39 -9.92
C ASP A 29 -13.62 -3.75 -9.11
N LEU A 30 -13.92 -2.70 -8.33
CA LEU A 30 -12.95 -2.03 -7.45
C LEU A 30 -12.43 -2.92 -6.31
N SER A 31 -13.23 -3.91 -5.90
CA SER A 31 -12.89 -4.81 -4.78
C SER A 31 -11.83 -5.85 -5.15
N ASN A 32 -11.76 -6.26 -6.42
CA ASN A 32 -10.87 -7.34 -6.88
C ASN A 32 -9.41 -6.90 -7.04
N SER A 33 -9.14 -5.61 -7.29
CA SER A 33 -7.78 -5.10 -7.53
C SER A 33 -6.98 -4.88 -6.24
N VAL A 34 -7.63 -4.89 -5.08
CA VAL A 34 -7.06 -4.38 -3.81
C VAL A 34 -6.54 -5.52 -2.90
N GLY A 35 -6.77 -6.78 -3.27
CA GLY A 35 -6.51 -7.93 -2.38
C GLY A 35 -5.04 -8.30 -2.16
N ALA A 36 -4.19 -8.15 -3.18
CA ALA A 36 -2.81 -8.67 -3.14
C ALA A 36 -1.81 -7.67 -2.51
N GLU A 37 -1.85 -6.40 -2.89
CA GLU A 37 -0.94 -5.36 -2.36
C GLU A 37 -1.18 -5.08 -0.87
N LYS A 38 -2.39 -5.34 -0.37
CA LYS A 38 -2.72 -5.19 1.05
C LYS A 38 -1.90 -6.10 1.94
N SER A 39 -1.52 -7.30 1.49
CA SER A 39 -0.89 -8.30 2.37
C SER A 39 0.53 -7.90 2.76
N VAL A 40 1.36 -7.55 1.77
CA VAL A 40 2.76 -7.15 1.99
C VAL A 40 2.84 -5.79 2.69
N LEU A 41 2.02 -4.84 2.26
CA LEU A 41 1.94 -3.52 2.91
C LEU A 41 1.53 -3.65 4.38
N ALA A 42 0.52 -4.47 4.68
CA ALA A 42 0.10 -4.72 6.05
C ALA A 42 1.22 -5.37 6.88
N PHE A 43 1.99 -6.29 6.30
CA PHE A 43 3.14 -6.89 6.97
C PHE A 43 4.22 -5.85 7.32
N VAL A 44 4.63 -5.02 6.37
CA VAL A 44 5.64 -3.97 6.58
C VAL A 44 5.17 -2.96 7.63
N GLN A 45 3.92 -2.49 7.52
CA GLN A 45 3.34 -1.55 8.48
C GLN A 45 3.27 -2.16 9.88
N ASN A 46 2.81 -3.40 10.00
CA ASN A 46 2.70 -4.07 11.29
C ASN A 46 4.09 -4.30 11.92
N ALA A 47 5.09 -4.68 11.13
CA ALA A 47 6.45 -4.85 11.59
C ALA A 47 7.01 -3.55 12.19
N ILE A 48 6.85 -2.42 11.49
CA ILE A 48 7.33 -1.10 11.94
C ILE A 48 6.60 -0.62 13.19
N LEU A 49 5.28 -0.82 13.26
CA LEU A 49 4.45 -0.35 14.37
C LEU A 49 4.63 -1.18 15.64
N SER A 50 4.76 -2.51 15.49
CA SER A 50 4.84 -3.43 16.63
C SER A 50 6.21 -3.47 17.29
N ASN A 51 7.27 -3.02 16.59
CA ASN A 51 8.64 -3.16 17.08
C ASN A 51 9.31 -1.80 17.34
N LYS A 52 10.19 -1.77 18.34
CA LYS A 52 10.99 -0.58 18.65
C LYS A 52 12.07 -0.34 17.60
N ILE A 53 12.65 -1.41 17.06
CA ILE A 53 13.69 -1.38 16.03
C ILE A 53 13.37 -2.52 15.06
N VAL A 54 13.39 -2.24 13.75
CA VAL A 54 13.17 -3.19 12.66
C VAL A 54 14.19 -2.87 11.58
N ILE A 55 14.90 -3.88 11.09
CA ILE A 55 15.90 -3.74 10.05
C ILE A 55 15.51 -4.71 8.91
N PHE A 56 15.73 -4.31 7.67
CA PHE A 56 15.49 -5.12 6.48
C PHE A 56 16.82 -5.18 5.72
N SER A 57 17.37 -6.36 5.40
CA SER A 57 18.78 -6.48 4.99
C SER A 57 19.12 -7.79 4.27
N LYS A 58 19.90 -7.72 3.18
CA LYS A 58 20.37 -8.86 2.34
C LYS A 58 21.68 -9.52 2.85
N SER A 59 21.97 -10.74 2.37
CA SER A 59 22.77 -11.74 3.12
C SER A 59 24.27 -11.50 3.04
N TYR A 60 24.64 -10.60 2.14
CA TYR A 60 25.98 -10.11 1.90
C TYR A 60 26.30 -8.83 2.68
N CYS A 61 25.40 -8.34 3.53
CA CYS A 61 25.66 -7.19 4.40
C CYS A 61 26.16 -7.64 5.78
N SER A 62 27.47 -7.47 6.05
CA SER A 62 28.07 -7.86 7.33
C SER A 62 27.78 -6.86 8.46
N GLU A 63 27.03 -7.38 9.45
CA GLU A 63 26.98 -7.11 10.89
C GLU A 63 26.76 -5.67 11.41
N LEU A 64 25.60 -5.49 12.05
CA LEU A 64 25.34 -4.44 13.04
C LEU A 64 25.55 -5.04 14.44
N ASN A 65 26.25 -4.32 15.33
CA ASN A 65 26.60 -4.74 16.69
C ASN A 65 25.41 -4.71 17.69
N GLU A 66 24.18 -4.71 17.17
CA GLU A 66 22.93 -4.90 17.91
C GLU A 66 22.14 -6.00 17.20
N GLN A 67 21.35 -6.83 17.90
CA GLN A 67 20.49 -7.84 17.25
C GLN A 67 19.49 -7.15 16.33
N PRO A 68 19.74 -7.11 15.02
CA PRO A 68 18.87 -6.42 14.10
C PRO A 68 17.82 -7.42 13.63
N PHE A 69 16.62 -6.95 13.34
CA PHE A 69 15.77 -7.75 12.47
C PHE A 69 16.43 -7.74 11.09
N VAL A 70 16.62 -8.86 10.42
CA VAL A 70 17.37 -8.91 9.15
C VAL A 70 16.45 -9.55 8.13
N VAL A 71 16.17 -8.85 7.03
CA VAL A 71 15.28 -9.34 5.97
C VAL A 71 16.03 -9.54 4.67
N GLU A 72 16.41 -10.79 4.45
CA GLU A 72 17.25 -11.27 3.36
C GLU A 72 16.50 -11.26 2.02
N LEU A 73 16.54 -10.14 1.29
CA LEU A 73 15.73 -9.98 0.06
C LEU A 73 16.16 -10.92 -1.08
N ASP A 74 17.37 -11.47 -1.06
CA ASP A 74 17.82 -12.49 -2.01
C ASP A 74 17.29 -13.89 -1.67
N LEU A 75 16.87 -14.10 -0.42
CA LEU A 75 16.27 -15.35 0.06
C LEU A 75 14.74 -15.26 0.16
N SER A 76 14.17 -14.08 -0.09
CA SER A 76 12.73 -13.82 -0.05
C SER A 76 12.15 -13.90 -1.45
N GLU A 77 11.05 -14.63 -1.60
CA GLU A 77 10.29 -14.71 -2.86
C GLU A 77 9.79 -13.32 -3.32
N ASP A 78 9.55 -12.42 -2.37
CA ASP A 78 9.07 -11.06 -2.61
C ASP A 78 10.20 -10.01 -2.68
N GLY A 79 11.46 -10.43 -2.79
CA GLY A 79 12.64 -9.56 -2.72
C GLY A 79 12.61 -8.38 -3.69
N ASP A 80 12.12 -8.61 -4.92
CA ASP A 80 12.00 -7.59 -5.96
C ASP A 80 10.92 -6.54 -5.63
N GLN A 81 9.77 -6.99 -5.12
CA GLN A 81 8.69 -6.11 -4.70
C GLN A 81 9.15 -5.23 -3.53
N ILE A 82 9.87 -5.81 -2.56
CA ILE A 82 10.41 -5.04 -1.42
C ILE A 82 11.41 -3.98 -1.90
N GLN A 83 12.26 -4.26 -2.90
CA GLN A 83 13.14 -3.24 -3.48
C GLN A 83 12.40 -2.11 -4.20
N TYR A 84 11.23 -2.41 -4.79
CA TYR A 84 10.38 -1.42 -5.42
C TYR A 84 9.77 -0.47 -4.37
N GLU A 85 9.22 -1.01 -3.29
CA GLU A 85 8.67 -0.22 -2.18
C GLU A 85 9.76 0.62 -1.47
N LEU A 86 10.96 0.06 -1.30
CA LEU A 86 12.10 0.80 -0.75
C LEU A 86 12.52 1.96 -1.65
N LEU A 87 12.42 1.82 -2.97
CA LEU A 87 12.65 2.94 -3.89
C LEU A 87 11.62 4.05 -3.65
N GLU A 88 10.34 3.72 -3.50
CA GLU A 88 9.29 4.72 -3.26
C GLU A 88 9.47 5.43 -1.92
N PHE A 89 9.88 4.68 -0.88
CA PHE A 89 10.06 5.20 0.46
C PHE A 89 11.35 6.01 0.67
N VAL A 90 12.45 5.65 -0.02
CA VAL A 90 13.80 6.18 0.24
C VAL A 90 14.41 6.92 -0.94
N GLY A 91 13.87 6.71 -2.14
CA GLY A 91 14.41 7.27 -3.38
C GLY A 91 15.58 6.51 -3.97
N HIS A 92 15.98 5.37 -3.38
CA HIS A 92 17.13 4.58 -3.82
C HIS A 92 16.81 3.07 -3.79
N ARG A 93 17.32 2.33 -4.79
CA ARG A 93 17.22 0.85 -4.89
C ARG A 93 18.43 0.12 -4.31
N THR A 94 19.49 0.85 -3.98
CA THR A 94 20.73 0.28 -3.46
C THR A 94 20.49 -0.32 -2.09
N VAL A 95 21.06 -1.49 -1.87
CA VAL A 95 21.13 -2.14 -0.56
C VAL A 95 22.59 -2.15 -0.14
N PRO A 96 22.89 -2.26 1.15
CA PRO A 96 21.98 -2.28 2.30
C PRO A 96 21.25 -0.95 2.64
N GLN A 97 20.05 -1.05 3.22
CA GLN A 97 19.31 0.12 3.72
C GLN A 97 18.95 -0.09 5.19
N VAL A 98 19.52 0.70 6.10
CA VAL A 98 19.34 0.54 7.55
C VAL A 98 18.47 1.68 8.09
N PHE A 99 17.42 1.31 8.83
CA PHE A 99 16.51 2.26 9.45
C PHE A 99 16.60 2.14 10.97
N VAL A 100 17.29 3.09 11.61
CA VAL A 100 17.29 3.19 13.08
C VAL A 100 16.22 4.21 13.47
N LYS A 101 15.45 3.97 14.56
CA LYS A 101 14.39 4.88 15.03
C LYS A 101 14.84 6.32 15.36
N ARG A 102 16.13 6.67 15.16
CA ARG A 102 16.63 8.06 15.11
C ARG A 102 17.77 8.33 14.12
N GLN A 103 18.08 7.45 13.17
CA GLN A 103 18.97 7.79 12.05
C GLN A 103 18.87 6.73 10.95
N LYS A 104 18.83 7.16 9.69
CA LYS A 104 19.20 6.26 8.59
C LYS A 104 20.63 5.80 8.86
N ALA A 105 20.85 4.50 8.98
CA ALA A 105 22.17 3.97 8.67
C ALA A 105 22.09 3.56 7.19
N SER A 106 22.84 4.22 6.32
CA SER A 106 23.08 3.62 5.00
C SER A 106 24.25 2.66 5.23
N CYS A 107 24.16 1.48 4.64
CA CYS A 107 25.34 0.68 4.44
C CYS A 107 25.41 0.50 2.92
N CYS A 108 26.55 0.91 2.34
CA CYS A 108 26.70 1.43 0.97
C CYS A 108 25.91 2.71 0.65
#